data_AF-A0A942MXI8-F1
#
_entry.id   AF-A0A942MXI8-F1
#
_cell.length_a   1.000
_cell.length_b   1.000
_cell.length_c   1.000
_cell.angle_alpha   90.00
_cell.angle_beta   90.00
_cell.angle_gamma   90.00
#
_symmetry.space_group_name_H-M   'P 1'
#
loop_
_entity.id
_entity.type
_entity.pdbx_description
1 polymer ?
#
loop_
_entity_poly.entity_id
_entity_poly.type
_entity_poly.pdbx_seq_one_letter_code
_entity_poly.pdbx_strand_id
1 'polypeptide(L)' 'FKVLESLGATTHSPIVIMFTNLPTMHHYQKCKTLGANYFFDKSNEFEALRQTVQSLSEKFLYQHTFH' A
#
# COMPACT_ATOMS: atom_id res chain seq x y z
N PHE A 1 6.39 -2.60 -12.82
CA PHE A 1 6.55 -1.52 -11.82
C PHE A 1 6.24 -0.12 -12.33
N LYS A 2 5.99 0.10 -13.64
CA LYS A 2 5.71 1.44 -14.24
C LYS A 2 4.70 2.31 -13.48
N VAL A 3 3.64 1.70 -12.92
CA VAL A 3 2.65 2.43 -12.10
C VAL A 3 3.31 3.04 -10.87
N LEU A 4 4.02 2.25 -10.06
CA LEU A 4 4.77 2.74 -8.89
C LEU A 4 5.78 3.83 -9.27
N GLU A 5 6.51 3.64 -10.37
CA GLU A 5 7.48 4.62 -10.88
C GLU A 5 6.82 5.97 -11.22
N SER A 6 5.57 5.96 -11.72
CA SER A 6 4.82 7.18 -12.02
C SER A 6 4.25 7.92 -10.80
N LEU A 7 4.09 7.23 -9.66
CA LEU A 7 3.51 7.81 -8.44
C LEU A 7 4.50 8.70 -7.68
N GLY A 8 5.81 8.52 -7.86
CA GLY A 8 6.84 9.35 -7.21
C GLY A 8 6.88 10.81 -7.67
N ALA A 9 6.12 11.19 -8.71
CA ALA A 9 6.11 12.53 -9.30
C ALA A 9 4.93 13.40 -8.85
N THR A 10 4.06 12.94 -7.94
CA THR A 10 2.85 13.67 -7.54
C THR A 10 3.04 14.46 -6.24
N THR A 11 2.44 15.66 -6.16
CA THR A 11 2.49 16.52 -4.96
C THR A 11 1.74 15.94 -3.77
N HIS A 12 0.79 15.05 -4.02
CA HIS A 12 0.15 14.19 -3.03
C HIS A 12 0.41 12.73 -3.42
N SER A 13 1.29 12.06 -2.68
CA SER A 13 1.56 10.64 -2.90
C SER A 13 0.43 9.83 -2.24
N PRO A 14 -0.30 8.99 -3.00
CA PRO A 14 -1.30 8.11 -2.40
C PRO A 14 -0.65 7.07 -1.49
N ILE A 15 -1.45 6.48 -0.60
CA ILE A 15 -1.03 5.26 0.10
C ILE A 15 -1.10 4.09 -0.89
N VAL A 16 0.05 3.46 -1.14
CA VAL A 16 0.17 2.36 -2.09
C VAL A 16 0.27 1.03 -1.37
N ILE A 17 -0.64 0.12 -1.71
CA ILE A 17 -0.68 -1.25 -1.22
C ILE A 17 -0.42 -2.20 -2.39
N MET A 18 0.62 -3.02 -2.29
CA MET A 18 0.90 -4.09 -3.26
C MET A 18 0.25 -5.39 -2.78
N PHE A 19 -0.58 -6.00 -3.61
CA PHE A 19 -1.23 -7.28 -3.33
C PHE A 19 -0.99 -8.25 -4.49
N THR A 20 -0.21 -9.30 -4.27
CA THR A 20 0.39 -10.06 -5.38
C THR A 20 0.44 -11.56 -5.13
N ASN A 21 0.32 -12.35 -6.21
CA ASN A 21 0.60 -13.80 -6.20
C ASN A 21 2.11 -14.11 -6.34
N LEU A 22 2.98 -13.09 -6.39
CA LEU A 22 4.43 -13.23 -6.57
C LEU A 22 5.20 -12.62 -5.37
N PRO A 23 5.03 -13.14 -4.14
CA PRO A 23 5.57 -12.53 -2.92
C PRO A 23 7.06 -12.83 -2.68
N THR A 24 7.88 -12.74 -3.73
CA THR A 24 9.32 -12.99 -3.60
C THR A 24 10.02 -11.80 -2.92
N MET A 25 11.16 -12.05 -2.26
CA MET A 25 12.00 -10.99 -1.68
C MET A 25 12.41 -9.90 -2.69
N HIS A 26 12.71 -10.29 -3.94
CA HIS A 26 13.05 -9.36 -5.02
C HIS A 26 11.90 -8.38 -5.32
N HIS A 27 10.67 -8.88 -5.48
CA HIS A 27 9.48 -8.05 -5.67
C HIS A 27 9.22 -7.13 -4.48
N TYR A 28 9.35 -7.64 -3.25
CA TYR A 28 9.21 -6.84 -2.04
C TYR A 28 10.20 -5.66 -2.02
N GLN A 29 11.50 -5.94 -2.20
CA GLN A 29 12.55 -4.91 -2.21
C GLN A 29 12.29 -3.86 -3.29
N LYS A 30 11.96 -4.29 -4.52
CA LYS A 30 11.68 -3.38 -5.63
C LYS A 30 10.47 -2.49 -5.34
N CYS A 31 9.37 -3.04 -4.84
CA CYS A 31 8.19 -2.25 -4.44
C CYS A 31 8.51 -1.25 -3.33
N LYS A 32 9.26 -1.69 -2.31
CA LYS A 32 9.68 -0.84 -1.19
C LYS A 32 10.55 0.33 -1.65
N THR A 33 11.55 0.08 -2.51
CA THR A 33 12.40 1.13 -3.08
C THR A 33 11.61 2.12 -3.93
N LEU A 34 10.53 1.69 -4.56
CA LEU A 34 9.65 2.53 -5.36
C LEU A 34 8.54 3.23 -4.55
N GLY A 35 8.56 3.13 -3.22
CA GLY A 35 7.65 3.89 -2.36
C GLY A 35 6.33 3.20 -2.02
N ALA A 36 6.21 1.88 -2.23
CA ALA A 36 5.04 1.14 -1.72
C ALA A 36 5.01 1.19 -0.18
N ASN A 37 3.85 1.54 0.40
CA ASN A 37 3.65 1.59 1.85
C ASN A 37 3.42 0.20 2.45
N TYR A 38 2.76 -0.68 1.69
CA TYR A 38 2.41 -2.04 2.12
C TYR A 38 2.63 -3.06 1.00
N PHE A 39 2.89 -4.30 1.38
CA PHE A 39 3.08 -5.43 0.47
C PHE A 39 2.50 -6.70 1.09
N PHE A 40 1.64 -7.39 0.36
CA PHE A 40 0.89 -8.57 0.81
C PHE A 40 0.89 -9.68 -0.25
N ASP A 41 1.07 -10.92 0.22
CA ASP A 41 0.83 -12.15 -0.52
C ASP A 41 -0.66 -12.42 -0.66
N LYS A 42 -1.12 -12.55 -1.90
CA LYS A 42 -2.51 -12.83 -2.26
C LYS A 42 -2.98 -14.24 -1.92
N SER A 43 -2.06 -15.14 -1.64
CA SER A 43 -2.37 -16.52 -1.24
C SER A 43 -2.74 -16.62 0.25
N ASN A 44 -2.14 -15.79 1.10
CA ASN A 44 -2.16 -15.99 2.55
C ASN A 44 -2.52 -14.75 3.39
N GLU A 45 -2.43 -13.54 2.83
CA GLU A 45 -2.47 -12.30 3.61
C GLU A 45 -3.69 -11.41 3.30
N PHE A 46 -4.76 -11.98 2.74
CA PHE A 46 -5.99 -11.23 2.44
C PHE A 46 -6.62 -10.61 3.70
N GLU A 47 -6.61 -11.31 4.83
CA GLU A 47 -7.17 -10.77 6.08
C GLU A 47 -6.34 -9.61 6.63
N ALA A 48 -5.00 -9.68 6.56
CA ALA A 48 -4.11 -8.58 6.94
C ALA A 48 -4.31 -7.34 6.05
N LEU A 49 -4.52 -7.56 4.75
CA LEU A 49 -4.91 -6.49 3.81
C LEU A 49 -6.23 -5.83 4.26
N ARG A 50 -7.27 -6.62 4.56
CA ARG A 50 -8.58 -6.11 5.00
C ARG A 50 -8.46 -5.25 6.26
N GLN A 51 -7.72 -5.73 7.26
CA GLN A 51 -7.48 -5.00 8.51
C GLN A 51 -6.72 -3.69 8.26
N THR A 52 -5.70 -3.73 7.40
CA THR A 52 -4.92 -2.54 7.03
C THR A 52 -5.81 -1.48 6.38
N VAL A 53 -6.65 -1.86 5.41
CA VAL A 53 -7.59 -0.93 4.75
C VAL A 53 -8.58 -0.35 5.76
N GLN A 54 -9.12 -1.17 6.67
CA GLN A 54 -10.01 -0.71 7.73
C GLN A 54 -9.34 0.35 8.62
N SER A 55 -8.15 0.07 9.15
CA SER A 55 -7.41 1.02 9.98
C SER A 55 -7.03 2.30 9.25
N LEU A 56 -6.74 2.23 7.95
CA LEU A 56 -6.50 3.42 7.13
C LEU A 56 -7.77 4.26 6.99
N SER A 57 -8.91 3.63 6.70
CA SER A 57 -10.19 4.33 6.56
C SER A 57 -10.61 5.04 7.85
N GLU A 58 -10.44 4.39 9.00
CA GLU A 58 -10.74 4.97 10.32
C GLU A 58 -9.87 6.21 10.57
N LYS A 59 -8.56 6.14 10.30
CA LYS A 59 -7.66 7.28 10.44
C LYS A 59 -8.08 8.49 9.60
N PHE A 60 -8.50 8.26 8.35
CA PHE A 60 -8.97 9.35 7.49
C PHE A 60 -10.28 9.97 7.99
N LEU A 61 -11.21 9.16 8.54
CA LEU A 61 -12.46 9.65 9.12
C LEU A 61 -12.23 10.48 10.39
N TYR A 62 -11.31 10.07 11.27
CA TYR A 62 -10.96 10.84 12.46
C TYR A 62 -10.31 12.18 12.11
N GLN A 63 -9.51 12.24 11.04
CA GLN A 63 -8.88 13.50 10.59
C GLN A 63 -9.89 14.51 10.02
N HIS A 64 -11.07 14.07 9.58
CA HIS A 64 -12.11 14.96 9.01
C HIS A 64 -13.19 15.39 10.02
N THR A 65 -13.25 14.78 11.20
CA THR A 65 -14.28 15.09 12.22
C THR A 65 -13.86 16.18 13.21
N PHE A 66 -12.58 16.58 13.20
CA PHE A 66 -12.02 17.60 14.10
C PHE A 66 -11.41 18.81 13.36
N HIS A 67 -11.94 19.15 12.19
CA HIS A 67 -11.62 20.39 11.47
C HIS A 67 -12.88 21.22 11.23
#